data_AF-A0AAU1Y3U4-F1
#
_entry.id   AF-A0AAU1Y3U4-F1
#
_cell.length_a   1.000
_cell.length_b   1.000
_cell.length_c   1.000
_cell.angle_alpha   90.00
_cell.angle_beta   90.00
_cell.angle_gamma   90.00
#
_symmetry.space_group_name_H-M   'P 1'
#
loop_
_entity.id
_entity.type
_entity.pdbx_description
1 polymer ?
#
loop_
_entity_poly.entity_id
_entity_poly.type
_entity_poly.pdbx_seq_one_letter_code
_entity_poly.pdbx_strand_id
1 'polypeptide(L)'
;MAMRGGAMRRMPGNPLGGMLRDLDRRTRTTTRSTGRRAPAGDPPAGEAGSPGERGPEGPPGRSTTAAIVTTGDDGRARWMFPAPYALPPVLTALPVDPEPGGDRTVTVALEEVTETCAVVRVWRTRPKRGHGVTDPAGPGLFVHLTATAVS
;
A
#
# COMPACT_ATOMS: atom_id res chain seq x y z
N MET A 1 -5.70 -1.47 30.47
CA MET A 1 -6.92 -1.20 29.69
C MET A 1 -6.58 -1.27 28.22
N ALA A 2 -7.11 -2.23 27.47
CA ALA A 2 -6.90 -2.35 26.04
C ALA A 2 -8.28 -2.38 25.35
N MET A 3 -8.64 -1.26 24.71
CA MET A 3 -9.77 -1.17 23.79
C MET A 3 -9.34 -1.75 22.45
N ARG A 4 -9.94 -2.87 22.03
CA ARG A 4 -9.76 -3.47 20.70
C ARG A 4 -11.14 -3.76 20.11
N GLY A 5 -11.50 -3.07 19.03
CA GLY A 5 -12.74 -3.35 18.30
C GLY A 5 -13.15 -2.21 17.35
N GLY A 6 -12.61 -2.23 16.13
CA GLY A 6 -12.84 -1.23 15.08
C GLY A 6 -14.29 -1.13 14.60
N ALA A 7 -14.66 0.11 14.24
CA ALA A 7 -16.00 0.62 13.98
C ALA A 7 -16.66 0.20 12.65
N MET A 8 -16.50 -1.05 12.20
CA MET A 8 -17.10 -1.51 10.92
C MET A 8 -18.20 -2.59 11.05
N ARG A 9 -18.56 -3.03 12.26
CA ARG A 9 -19.50 -4.16 12.44
C ARG A 9 -20.99 -3.81 12.53
N ARG A 10 -21.39 -2.57 12.31
CA ARG A 10 -22.81 -2.15 12.44
C ARG A 10 -23.25 -1.19 11.33
N MET A 11 -23.13 -1.60 10.07
CA MET A 11 -23.88 -0.94 8.99
C MET A 11 -25.20 -1.71 8.75
N PRO A 12 -26.37 -1.07 8.98
CA PRO A 12 -27.65 -1.57 8.49
C PRO A 12 -27.58 -1.70 6.96
N GLY A 13 -27.95 -2.86 6.41
CA GLY A 13 -27.99 -3.08 4.96
C GLY A 13 -26.81 -3.83 4.34
N ASN A 14 -25.91 -4.44 5.12
CA ASN A 14 -24.88 -5.33 4.56
C ASN A 14 -25.48 -6.69 4.14
N PRO A 15 -25.58 -7.01 2.84
CA PRO A 15 -26.16 -8.27 2.36
C PRO A 15 -25.33 -9.51 2.75
N LEU A 16 -24.06 -9.32 3.12
CA LEU A 16 -23.15 -10.38 3.53
C LEU A 16 -23.12 -10.60 5.06
N GLY A 17 -23.79 -9.72 5.84
CA GLY A 17 -23.81 -9.81 7.30
C GLY A 17 -24.54 -11.05 7.85
N GLY A 18 -25.52 -11.55 7.10
CA GLY A 18 -26.24 -12.79 7.43
C GLY A 18 -25.43 -14.05 7.13
N MET A 19 -24.78 -14.11 5.97
CA MET A 19 -23.98 -15.28 5.56
C MET A 19 -22.79 -15.52 6.50
N LEU A 20 -22.13 -14.46 6.98
CA LEU A 20 -21.03 -14.58 7.94
C LEU A 20 -21.49 -15.12 9.31
N ARG A 21 -22.73 -14.80 9.73
CA ARG A 21 -23.31 -15.37 10.96
C ARG A 21 -23.66 -16.84 10.82
N ASP A 22 -24.15 -17.26 9.65
CA ASP A 22 -24.51 -18.67 9.40
C ASP A 22 -23.28 -19.57 9.23
N LEU A 23 -22.20 -19.05 8.64
CA LEU A 23 -20.92 -19.75 8.56
C LEU A 23 -20.33 -20.00 9.96
N ASP A 24 -20.35 -18.98 10.83
CA ASP A 24 -19.86 -19.04 12.22
C ASP A 24 -20.77 -19.92 13.11
N ARG A 25 -22.06 -20.03 12.77
CA ARG A 25 -23.01 -20.95 13.44
C ARG A 25 -22.82 -22.40 13.02
N ARG A 26 -22.59 -22.65 11.73
CA ARG A 26 -22.33 -24.01 11.20
C ARG A 26 -21.01 -24.58 11.71
N THR A 27 -19.98 -23.76 11.89
CA THR A 27 -18.70 -24.24 12.45
C THR A 27 -18.81 -24.73 13.89
N ARG A 28 -19.80 -24.27 14.67
CA ARG A 28 -20.01 -24.71 16.06
C ARG A 28 -20.95 -25.90 16.23
N THR A 29 -21.57 -26.41 15.16
CA THR A 29 -22.72 -27.33 15.29
C THR A 29 -22.48 -28.72 14.69
N THR A 30 -21.27 -29.26 14.80
CA THR A 30 -20.98 -30.67 14.49
C THR A 30 -20.23 -31.37 15.61
N THR A 31 -20.86 -31.48 16.78
CA THR A 31 -20.63 -32.57 17.75
C THR A 31 -21.79 -32.61 18.75
N ARG A 32 -22.86 -33.35 18.41
CA ARG A 32 -23.75 -33.95 19.41
C ARG A 32 -23.75 -35.45 19.19
N SER A 33 -22.84 -36.13 19.88
CA SER A 33 -22.94 -37.56 20.14
C SER A 33 -23.67 -37.73 21.47
N THR A 34 -24.81 -38.41 21.40
CA THR A 34 -25.64 -38.87 22.50
C THR A 34 -24.97 -40.03 23.24
N GLY A 35 -24.95 -39.97 24.58
CA GLY A 35 -25.04 -41.18 25.40
C GLY A 35 -23.92 -41.42 26.40
N ARG A 36 -24.35 -41.52 27.66
CA ARG A 36 -23.71 -42.19 28.81
C ARG A 36 -22.67 -41.39 29.60
N ARG A 37 -23.19 -40.83 30.69
CA ARG A 37 -22.50 -40.29 31.87
C ARG A 37 -21.62 -41.37 32.51
N ALA A 38 -20.32 -41.23 32.38
CA ALA A 38 -19.33 -41.62 33.39
C ALA A 38 -18.81 -40.31 34.02
N PRO A 39 -18.33 -40.29 35.27
CA PRO A 39 -17.60 -39.12 35.78
C PRO A 39 -16.32 -39.00 34.96
N ALA A 40 -16.37 -38.16 33.93
CA ALA A 40 -15.20 -37.75 33.19
C ALA A 40 -14.35 -36.94 34.18
N GLY A 41 -13.30 -37.57 34.71
CA GLY A 41 -12.20 -36.82 35.30
C GLY A 41 -11.75 -35.77 34.28
N ASP A 42 -11.39 -34.59 34.76
CA ASP A 42 -10.90 -33.52 33.90
C ASP A 42 -9.84 -34.10 32.95
N PRO A 43 -10.01 -33.96 31.62
CA PRO A 43 -8.93 -34.33 30.71
C PRO A 43 -7.71 -33.55 31.15
N PRO A 44 -6.53 -34.19 31.34
CA PRO A 44 -5.33 -33.46 31.69
C PRO A 44 -5.15 -32.35 30.65
N ALA A 45 -5.07 -31.11 31.10
CA ALA A 45 -4.77 -29.99 30.23
C ALA A 45 -3.44 -30.32 29.55
N GLY A 46 -3.49 -30.67 28.26
CA GLY A 46 -2.28 -30.89 27.49
C GLY A 46 -1.44 -29.63 27.59
N GLU A 47 -0.23 -29.76 28.10
CA GLU A 47 0.68 -28.62 28.22
C GLU A 47 0.80 -27.96 26.84
N ALA A 48 0.61 -26.65 26.80
CA ALA A 48 0.86 -25.90 25.59
C ALA A 48 2.31 -26.18 25.17
N GLY A 49 2.49 -26.71 23.95
CA GLY A 49 3.81 -26.97 23.41
C GLY A 49 4.68 -25.72 23.50
N SER A 50 5.98 -25.90 23.72
CA SER A 50 6.92 -24.77 23.77
C SER A 50 6.78 -23.92 22.50
N PRO A 51 6.90 -22.58 22.60
CA PRO A 51 7.00 -21.73 21.40
C PRO A 51 8.04 -22.32 20.44
N GLY A 52 7.67 -22.45 19.17
CA GLY A 52 8.59 -22.95 18.15
C GLY A 52 9.83 -22.06 18.05
N GLU A 53 10.93 -22.62 17.57
CA GLU A 53 12.15 -21.87 17.33
C GLU A 53 11.87 -20.67 16.41
N ARG A 54 12.53 -19.54 16.69
CA ARG A 54 12.51 -18.39 15.79
C ARG A 54 13.10 -18.84 14.45
N GLY A 55 12.35 -18.64 13.36
CA GLY A 55 12.88 -18.88 12.02
C GLY A 55 14.14 -18.06 11.73
N PRO A 56 14.91 -18.44 10.69
CA PRO A 56 16.12 -17.71 10.32
C PRO A 56 15.80 -16.24 10.03
N GLU A 57 16.80 -15.37 10.25
CA GLU A 57 16.69 -13.97 9.87
C GLU A 57 16.47 -13.86 8.34
N GLY A 58 15.56 -12.99 7.94
CA GLY A 58 15.27 -12.75 6.53
C GLY A 58 16.47 -12.10 5.82
N PRO A 59 16.49 -12.10 4.48
CA PRO A 59 17.51 -11.37 3.74
C PRO A 59 17.48 -9.88 4.09
N PRO A 60 18.61 -9.16 3.99
CA PRO A 60 18.66 -7.72 4.21
C PRO A 60 17.60 -7.00 3.36
N GLY A 61 16.85 -6.08 3.98
CA GLY A 61 15.87 -5.26 3.27
C GLY A 61 16.52 -4.41 2.19
N ARG A 62 15.85 -4.23 1.05
CA ARG A 62 16.30 -3.28 0.02
C ARG A 62 16.23 -1.86 0.56
N SER A 63 17.25 -1.04 0.27
CA SER A 63 17.23 0.38 0.62
C SER A 63 16.19 1.11 -0.23
N THR A 64 15.20 1.72 0.44
CA THR A 64 14.14 2.52 -0.20
C THR A 64 14.16 3.92 0.37
N THR A 65 14.13 4.93 -0.50
CA THR A 65 13.97 6.34 -0.12
C THR A 65 12.74 6.92 -0.83
N ALA A 66 12.17 7.97 -0.25
CA ALA A 66 11.02 8.67 -0.81
C ALA A 66 11.16 10.18 -0.62
N ALA A 67 10.57 10.94 -1.54
CA ALA A 67 10.53 12.40 -1.47
C ALA A 67 9.26 12.95 -2.14
N ILE A 68 8.89 14.16 -1.74
CA ILE A 68 7.95 15.00 -2.46
C ILE A 68 8.77 16.14 -3.04
N VAL A 69 8.73 16.29 -4.36
CA VAL A 69 9.39 17.40 -5.06
C VAL A 69 8.37 18.25 -5.79
N THR A 70 8.72 19.49 -6.06
CA THR A 70 7.86 20.44 -6.77
C THR A 70 8.43 20.74 -8.14
N THR A 71 7.58 20.84 -9.16
CA THR A 71 8.00 21.22 -10.51
C THR A 71 8.43 22.69 -10.56
N GLY A 72 9.43 22.99 -11.40
CA GLY A 72 9.81 24.33 -11.82
C GLY A 72 9.07 24.80 -13.08
N ASP A 73 9.50 25.93 -13.62
CA ASP A 73 8.81 26.62 -14.73
C ASP A 73 8.67 25.78 -16.00
N ASP A 74 9.62 24.89 -16.26
CA ASP A 74 9.64 23.99 -17.42
C ASP A 74 8.86 22.68 -17.21
N GLY A 75 8.18 22.57 -16.06
CA GLY A 75 7.46 21.37 -15.63
C GLY A 75 8.38 20.25 -15.13
N ARG A 76 9.69 20.49 -14.94
CA ARG A 76 10.60 19.49 -14.39
C ARG A 76 10.69 19.58 -12.88
N ALA A 77 10.84 18.41 -12.25
CA ALA A 77 11.24 18.32 -10.86
C ALA A 77 12.51 17.47 -10.75
N ARG A 78 13.47 17.94 -9.95
CA ARG A 78 14.73 17.25 -9.69
C ARG A 78 14.75 16.77 -8.24
N TRP A 79 15.13 15.52 -8.06
CA TRP A 79 15.36 14.93 -6.74
C TRP A 79 16.81 14.50 -6.61
N MET A 80 17.52 15.07 -5.64
CA MET A 80 18.82 14.56 -5.18
C MET A 80 18.58 13.50 -4.12
N PHE A 81 19.11 12.30 -4.31
CA PHE A 81 18.96 11.24 -3.32
C PHE A 81 19.73 11.60 -2.03
N PRO A 82 19.22 11.23 -0.84
CA PRO A 82 19.92 11.48 0.42
C PRO A 82 21.31 10.82 0.51
N ALA A 83 21.50 9.73 -0.23
CA ALA A 83 22.77 9.01 -0.40
C ALA A 83 22.83 8.41 -1.81
N PRO A 84 24.03 8.24 -2.39
CA PRO A 84 24.17 7.59 -3.69
C PRO A 84 23.78 6.11 -3.64
N TYR A 85 23.12 5.62 -4.68
CA TYR A 85 22.91 4.20 -4.92
C TYR A 85 24.11 3.57 -5.63
N ALA A 86 24.31 2.26 -5.51
CA ALA A 86 25.39 1.55 -6.21
C ALA A 86 25.16 1.45 -7.73
N LEU A 87 23.89 1.43 -8.14
CA LEU A 87 23.40 1.46 -9.52
C LEU A 87 22.17 2.36 -9.56
N PRO A 88 21.77 2.90 -10.73
CA PRO A 88 20.54 3.67 -10.85
C PRO A 88 19.34 2.88 -10.27
N PRO A 89 18.60 3.45 -9.29
CA PRO A 89 17.54 2.72 -8.60
C PRO A 89 16.31 2.54 -9.49
N VAL A 90 15.41 1.62 -9.11
CA VAL A 90 14.05 1.60 -9.65
C VAL A 90 13.29 2.78 -9.07
N LEU A 91 12.78 3.65 -9.95
CA LEU A 91 12.10 4.88 -9.57
C LEU A 91 10.62 4.83 -9.98
N THR A 92 9.74 5.15 -9.04
CA THR A 92 8.33 5.42 -9.29
C THR A 92 8.06 6.91 -9.09
N ALA A 93 7.29 7.51 -9.98
CA ALA A 93 6.85 8.89 -9.91
C ALA A 93 5.34 9.01 -10.04
N LEU A 94 4.71 9.75 -9.13
CA LEU A 94 3.26 9.97 -9.09
C LEU A 94 3.00 11.48 -8.99
N PRO A 95 2.47 12.11 -10.06
CA PRO A 95 2.09 13.51 -9.97
C PRO A 95 0.81 13.65 -9.14
N VAL A 96 0.72 14.71 -8.34
CA VAL A 96 -0.46 15.03 -7.54
C VAL A 96 -1.04 16.34 -8.07
N ASP A 97 -2.22 16.29 -8.68
CA ASP A 97 -2.91 17.49 -9.15
C ASP A 97 -3.56 18.23 -7.96
N PRO A 98 -3.23 19.50 -7.72
CA PRO A 98 -3.92 20.29 -6.69
C PRO A 98 -5.38 20.60 -7.04
N GLU A 99 -5.79 20.43 -8.30
CA GLU A 99 -7.16 20.71 -8.78
C GLU A 99 -7.87 19.43 -9.27
N PRO A 100 -8.30 18.53 -8.36
CA PRO A 100 -8.84 17.22 -8.74
C PRO A 100 -10.17 17.28 -9.53
N GLY A 101 -10.83 18.44 -9.61
CA GLY A 101 -12.05 18.65 -10.40
C GLY A 101 -11.81 19.24 -11.80
N GLY A 102 -10.55 19.46 -12.18
CA GLY A 102 -10.18 20.04 -13.46
C GLY A 102 -10.46 19.10 -14.65
N ASP A 103 -10.53 19.69 -15.84
CA ASP A 103 -10.64 18.96 -17.12
C ASP A 103 -9.30 18.44 -17.65
N ARG A 104 -8.25 18.51 -16.84
CA ARG A 104 -6.88 18.20 -17.24
C ARG A 104 -6.44 16.85 -16.67
N THR A 105 -5.73 16.08 -17.46
CA THR A 105 -5.00 14.90 -16.97
C THR A 105 -3.54 15.27 -16.78
N VAL A 106 -3.00 14.98 -15.60
CA VAL A 106 -1.57 15.18 -15.30
C VAL A 106 -0.83 13.88 -15.54
N THR A 107 0.26 13.93 -16.32
CA THR A 107 1.15 12.79 -16.57
C THR A 107 2.58 13.15 -16.19
N VAL A 108 3.36 12.15 -15.81
CA VAL A 108 4.79 12.29 -15.49
C VAL A 108 5.60 11.32 -16.34
N ALA A 109 6.81 11.72 -16.75
CA ALA A 109 7.81 10.81 -17.29
C ALA A 109 9.13 11.02 -16.58
N LEU A 110 9.90 9.94 -16.51
CA LEU A 110 11.27 9.95 -16.04
C LEU A 110 12.15 10.40 -17.22
N GLU A 111 12.85 11.51 -17.08
CA GLU A 111 13.82 11.98 -18.08
C GLU A 111 15.24 11.50 -17.75
N GLU A 112 15.58 11.41 -16.47
CA GLU A 112 16.90 10.99 -16.00
C GLU A 112 16.78 10.21 -14.68
N VAL A 113 17.51 9.11 -14.56
CA VAL A 113 17.71 8.38 -13.30
C VAL A 113 19.16 7.93 -13.25
N THR A 114 19.93 8.44 -12.29
CA THR A 114 21.33 8.10 -12.05
C THR A 114 21.49 7.48 -10.67
N GLU A 115 22.72 7.26 -10.22
CA GLU A 115 23.04 6.84 -8.86
C GLU A 115 22.78 7.94 -7.81
N THR A 116 22.75 9.21 -8.23
CA THR A 116 22.74 10.37 -7.30
C THR A 116 21.51 11.25 -7.43
N CYS A 117 20.81 11.19 -8.56
CA CYS A 117 19.61 12.00 -8.76
C CYS A 117 18.61 11.38 -9.74
N ALA A 118 17.42 11.97 -9.73
CA ALA A 118 16.41 11.76 -10.74
C ALA A 118 15.87 13.10 -11.26
N VAL A 119 15.50 13.14 -12.52
CA VAL A 119 14.75 14.22 -13.15
C VAL A 119 13.49 13.66 -13.75
N VAL A 120 12.36 14.26 -13.39
CA VAL A 120 11.05 13.93 -13.94
C VAL A 120 10.46 15.17 -14.61
N ARG A 121 9.66 14.97 -15.64
CA ARG A 121 8.89 16.03 -16.28
C ARG A 121 7.41 15.73 -16.23
N VAL A 122 6.64 16.76 -15.91
CA VAL A 122 5.19 16.71 -15.75
C VAL A 122 4.52 17.48 -16.88
N TRP A 123 3.48 16.89 -17.46
CA TRP A 123 2.63 17.54 -18.45
C TRP A 123 1.19 17.60 -17.97
N ARG A 124 0.48 18.64 -18.39
CA ARG A 124 -0.97 18.73 -18.32
C ARG A 124 -1.52 18.50 -19.72
N THR A 125 -2.44 17.57 -19.82
CA THR A 125 -3.14 17.28 -21.07
C THR A 125 -4.60 17.65 -20.93
N ARG A 126 -5.19 18.21 -21.99
CA ARG A 126 -6.63 18.48 -22.05
C ARG A 126 -7.27 17.68 -23.17
N PRO A 127 -8.41 17.04 -22.94
CA PRO A 127 -9.17 16.41 -24.02
C PRO A 127 -9.71 17.51 -24.94
N LYS A 128 -9.18 17.57 -26.17
CA LYS A 128 -9.76 18.36 -27.25
C LYS A 128 -10.12 17.38 -28.38
N ARG A 129 -11.27 17.57 -29.02
CA ARG A 129 -11.71 16.69 -30.13
C ARG A 129 -10.59 16.59 -31.18
N GLY A 130 -10.09 15.37 -31.41
CA GLY A 130 -9.11 15.05 -32.45
C GLY A 130 -7.65 14.97 -31.98
N HIS A 131 -7.17 15.92 -31.17
CA HIS A 131 -5.79 15.94 -30.67
C HIS A 131 -5.75 16.62 -29.29
N GLY A 132 -5.29 15.91 -28.25
CA GLY A 132 -5.08 16.49 -26.93
C GLY A 132 -3.99 17.55 -26.98
N VAL A 133 -4.23 18.72 -26.38
CA VAL A 133 -3.15 19.71 -26.17
C VAL A 133 -2.34 19.24 -24.98
N THR A 134 -1.02 19.13 -25.17
CA THR A 134 -0.07 18.71 -24.13
C THR A 134 0.89 19.86 -23.88
N ASP A 135 0.79 20.46 -22.70
CA ASP A 135 1.69 21.52 -22.27
C ASP A 135 2.50 21.04 -21.06
N PRO A 136 3.78 21.42 -20.93
CA PRO A 136 4.49 21.28 -19.67
C PRO A 136 3.66 21.88 -18.54
N ALA A 137 3.62 21.21 -17.40
CA ALA A 137 2.62 21.51 -16.38
C ALA A 137 2.87 22.83 -15.62
N GLY A 138 4.02 23.45 -15.83
CA GLY A 138 4.47 24.66 -15.13
C GLY A 138 4.93 24.37 -13.70
N PRO A 139 5.22 25.42 -12.92
CA PRO A 139 5.74 25.27 -11.56
C PRO A 139 4.63 24.89 -10.56
N GLY A 140 5.03 24.39 -9.39
CA GLY A 140 4.13 24.25 -8.24
C GLY A 140 3.35 22.95 -8.13
N LEU A 141 3.52 22.00 -9.06
CA LEU A 141 2.94 20.66 -8.94
C LEU A 141 3.80 19.76 -8.07
N PHE A 142 3.16 19.01 -7.17
CA PHE A 142 3.85 18.00 -6.37
C PHE A 142 4.01 16.70 -7.14
N VAL A 143 5.18 16.09 -7.02
CA VAL A 143 5.46 14.74 -7.50
C VAL A 143 5.97 13.91 -6.34
N HIS A 144 5.25 12.83 -6.04
CA HIS A 144 5.69 11.84 -5.06
C HIS A 144 6.63 10.86 -5.76
N LEU A 145 7.83 10.73 -5.21
CA LEU A 145 8.89 9.89 -5.75
C LEU A 145 9.27 8.82 -4.73
N THR A 146 9.50 7.60 -5.23
CA THR A 146 10.06 6.50 -4.44
C THR A 146 11.18 5.85 -5.25
N ALA A 147 12.36 5.70 -4.65
CA ALA A 147 13.52 5.04 -5.24
C ALA A 147 13.88 3.80 -4.43
N THR A 148 14.04 2.65 -5.09
CA THR A 148 14.38 1.37 -4.46
C THR A 148 15.65 0.81 -5.08
N ALA A 149 16.62 0.42 -4.25
CA ALA A 149 17.86 -0.19 -4.69
C ALA A 149 17.62 -1.49 -5.48
N VAL A 150 18.40 -1.67 -6.54
CA VAL A 150 18.49 -2.92 -7.29
C VAL A 150 19.64 -3.75 -6.75
N SER A 151 19.46 -5.08 -6.80
CA SER A 151 20.41 -6.10 -6.32
C SER A 151 21.05 -6.80 -7.50
#